data_AF-A0AAN7UDU8-F1
#
_entry.id   AF-A0AAN7UDU8-F1
#
_cell.length_a   1.000
_cell.length_b   1.000
_cell.length_c   1.000
_cell.angle_alpha   90.00
_cell.angle_beta   90.00
_cell.angle_gamma   90.00
#
_symmetry.space_group_name_H-M   'P 1'
#
loop_
_entity.id
_entity.type
_entity.pdbx_description
1 polymer ?
#
loop_
_entity_poly.entity_id
_entity_poly.type
_entity_poly.pdbx_seq_one_letter_code
_entity_poly.pdbx_strand_id
1 'polypeptide(L)'
;MVPSGNACPKKQFISFILSHQAFDGSVSSEVLIKLSKATRNSVVTLKSWLQPRTTLKKSVIGRVATTAVIVRTLESDYKDYEDLWTRIREKAVEYIRKQLIPFYLDEGFFEYSREMLDQLGGKVCLEPDTNFYISEESLTDQHNANERNDDSVESHRVLIHEAPTED
;
A
#
# COMPACT_ATOMS: atom_id res chain seq x y z
N MET A 1 -6.62 14.55 32.62
CA MET A 1 -7.47 13.55 31.92
C MET A 1 -7.03 13.52 30.47
N VAL A 2 -6.31 12.47 30.07
CA VAL A 2 -5.91 12.26 28.67
C VAL A 2 -7.06 11.53 27.99
N PRO A 3 -7.58 11.98 26.84
CA PRO A 3 -8.59 11.22 26.13
C PRO A 3 -7.93 9.95 25.59
N SER A 4 -8.24 8.84 26.24
CA SER A 4 -8.01 7.47 25.79
C SER A 4 -8.83 7.22 24.52
N GLY A 5 -8.35 7.72 23.38
CA GLY A 5 -8.88 7.46 22.06
C GLY A 5 -7.91 6.57 21.29
N ASN A 6 -7.98 5.26 21.50
CA ASN A 6 -7.37 4.25 20.62
C ASN A 6 -8.10 4.20 19.27
N ALA A 7 -8.17 5.34 18.57
CA ALA A 7 -8.54 5.36 17.17
C ALA A 7 -7.26 5.09 16.38
N CYS A 8 -7.15 3.89 15.81
CA CYS A 8 -6.22 3.66 14.71
C CYS A 8 -6.40 4.82 13.71
N PRO A 9 -5.42 5.71 13.49
CA PRO A 9 -5.64 6.84 12.60
C PRO A 9 -5.75 6.25 11.20
N LYS A 10 -6.98 6.02 10.73
CA LYS A 10 -7.26 5.25 9.51
C LYS A 10 -6.49 5.77 8.27
N LYS A 11 -6.18 7.07 8.26
CA LYS A 11 -5.30 7.73 7.27
C LYS A 11 -3.87 7.17 7.27
N GLN A 12 -3.29 6.84 8.42
CA GLN A 12 -1.93 6.28 8.51
C GLN A 12 -1.83 4.92 7.83
N PHE A 13 -2.85 4.07 7.94
CA PHE A 13 -2.87 2.79 7.22
C PHE A 13 -2.88 2.99 5.71
N ILE A 14 -3.76 3.86 5.20
CA ILE A 14 -3.86 4.14 3.77
C ILE A 14 -2.53 4.72 3.23
N SER A 15 -1.94 5.68 3.95
CA SER A 15 -0.63 6.23 3.59
C SER A 15 0.47 5.17 3.63
N PHE A 16 0.44 4.27 4.61
CA PHE A 16 1.37 3.15 4.71
C PHE A 16 1.22 2.19 3.52
N ILE A 17 0.00 1.84 3.12
CA ILE A 17 -0.23 1.02 1.92
C ILE A 17 0.28 1.73 0.67
N LEU A 18 -0.02 3.02 0.53
CA LEU A 18 0.44 3.81 -0.61
C LEU A 18 1.97 3.84 -0.72
N SER A 19 2.68 3.98 0.40
CA SER A 19 4.16 3.98 0.40
C SER A 19 4.77 2.61 0.07
N HIS A 20 3.98 1.54 0.10
CA HIS A 20 4.41 0.17 -0.22
C HIS A 20 3.77 -0.37 -1.51
N GLN A 21 3.00 0.47 -2.22
CA GLN A 21 2.48 0.15 -3.54
C GLN A 21 3.53 0.52 -4.60
N ALA A 22 3.93 -0.47 -5.39
CA ALA A 22 4.80 -0.24 -6.53
C ALA A 22 4.04 0.45 -7.67
N PHE A 23 4.77 1.05 -8.61
CA PHE A 23 4.19 1.73 -9.77
C PHE A 23 3.24 0.85 -10.59
N ASP A 24 3.54 -0.46 -10.66
CA ASP A 24 2.73 -1.47 -11.35
C ASP A 24 1.43 -1.85 -10.63
N GLY A 25 1.16 -1.26 -9.46
CA GLY A 25 -0.02 -1.51 -8.65
C GLY A 25 0.14 -2.61 -7.61
N SER A 26 1.19 -3.42 -7.67
CA SER A 26 1.44 -4.47 -6.69
C SER A 26 1.80 -3.90 -5.32
N VAL A 27 1.36 -4.56 -4.24
CA VAL A 27 1.69 -4.17 -2.86
C VAL A 27 2.78 -5.09 -2.29
N SER A 28 3.81 -4.49 -1.67
CA SER A 28 4.91 -5.21 -1.03
C SER A 28 4.41 -6.19 0.04
N SER A 29 5.03 -7.36 0.15
CA SER A 29 4.73 -8.32 1.23
C SER A 29 5.15 -7.82 2.62
N GLU A 30 5.95 -6.76 2.71
CA GLU A 30 6.35 -6.15 3.99
C GLU A 30 5.15 -5.60 4.77
N VAL A 31 4.09 -5.18 4.06
CA VAL A 31 2.86 -4.70 4.70
C VAL A 31 2.25 -5.76 5.62
N LEU A 32 2.47 -7.04 5.31
CA LEU A 32 1.93 -8.17 6.07
C LEU A 32 2.43 -8.23 7.51
N ILE A 33 3.63 -7.70 7.79
CA ILE A 33 4.22 -7.68 9.14
C ILE A 33 3.32 -6.88 10.09
N LYS A 34 2.62 -5.87 9.57
CA LYS A 34 1.75 -4.99 10.35
C LYS A 34 0.29 -5.45 10.41
N LEU A 35 -0.04 -6.57 9.73
CA LEU A 35 -1.40 -7.11 9.72
C LEU A 35 -1.57 -8.22 10.74
N SER A 36 -2.81 -8.37 11.20
CA SER A 36 -3.21 -9.45 12.10
C SER A 36 -2.80 -10.82 11.56
N LYS A 37 -2.56 -11.77 12.47
CA LYS A 37 -2.26 -13.18 12.10
C LYS A 37 -3.34 -13.78 11.19
N ALA A 38 -4.61 -13.43 11.39
CA ALA A 38 -5.73 -13.89 10.57
C ALA A 38 -5.57 -13.42 9.11
N THR A 39 -5.30 -12.13 8.91
CA THR A 39 -5.07 -11.53 7.58
C THR A 39 -3.85 -12.13 6.89
N ARG A 40 -2.76 -12.39 7.64
CA ARG A 40 -1.57 -13.07 7.10
C ARG A 40 -1.88 -14.50 6.64
N ASN A 41 -2.71 -15.23 7.38
CA ASN A 41 -3.13 -16.58 7.00
C ASN A 41 -3.97 -16.56 5.70
N SER A 42 -4.79 -15.52 5.48
CA SER A 42 -5.54 -15.36 4.22
C SER A 42 -4.62 -15.31 3.00
N VAL A 43 -3.47 -14.64 3.11
CA VAL A 43 -2.47 -14.62 2.04
C VAL A 43 -1.95 -16.03 1.75
N VAL A 44 -1.68 -16.82 2.80
CA VAL A 44 -1.24 -18.22 2.63
C VAL A 44 -2.31 -19.03 1.90
N THR A 45 -3.58 -18.86 2.27
CA THR A 45 -4.71 -19.53 1.59
C THR A 45 -4.80 -19.15 0.12
N LEU A 46 -4.74 -17.86 -0.22
CA LEU A 46 -4.78 -17.39 -1.61
C LEU A 46 -3.59 -17.90 -2.43
N LYS A 47 -2.38 -17.94 -1.84
CA LYS A 47 -1.20 -18.52 -2.50
C LYS A 47 -1.42 -20.00 -2.83
N SER A 48 -1.94 -20.78 -1.87
CA SER A 48 -2.26 -22.20 -2.06
C SER A 48 -3.34 -22.42 -3.11
N TRP A 49 -4.29 -21.49 -3.25
CA TRP A 49 -5.30 -21.54 -4.29
C TRP A 49 -4.73 -21.23 -5.69
N LEU A 50 -3.87 -20.22 -5.80
CA LEU A 50 -3.25 -19.79 -7.07
C LEU A 50 -2.20 -20.76 -7.61
N GLN A 51 -1.43 -21.38 -6.73
CA GLN A 51 -0.27 -22.19 -7.12
C GLN A 51 -0.57 -23.39 -8.04
N PRO A 52 -1.64 -24.19 -7.83
CA PRO A 52 -1.98 -25.27 -8.77
C PRO A 52 -2.73 -24.77 -10.03
N ARG A 53 -3.17 -23.50 -10.07
CA ARG A 53 -4.00 -22.95 -11.15
C ARG A 53 -3.24 -22.04 -12.12
N THR A 54 -1.99 -21.73 -11.80
CA THR A 54 -1.15 -20.81 -12.59
C THR A 54 0.25 -21.37 -12.75
N THR A 55 0.97 -20.88 -13.77
CA THR A 55 2.42 -21.13 -13.93
C THR A 55 3.26 -19.94 -13.46
N LEU A 56 2.64 -19.02 -12.71
CA LEU A 56 3.30 -17.82 -12.19
C LEU A 56 4.46 -18.18 -11.26
N LYS A 57 5.51 -17.35 -11.28
CA LYS A 57 6.61 -17.48 -10.32
C LYS A 57 6.06 -17.31 -8.89
N LYS A 58 6.63 -18.04 -7.93
CA LYS A 58 6.25 -17.98 -6.50
C LYS A 58 6.21 -16.55 -5.94
N SER A 59 7.14 -15.69 -6.37
CA SER A 59 7.18 -14.28 -5.98
C SER A 59 5.99 -13.48 -6.51
N VAL A 60 5.53 -13.74 -7.74
CA VAL A 60 4.35 -13.10 -8.34
C VAL A 60 3.08 -13.59 -7.64
N ILE A 61 2.96 -14.90 -7.38
CA ILE A 61 1.84 -15.47 -6.60
C ILE A 61 1.75 -14.78 -5.23
N GLY A 62 2.89 -14.58 -4.56
CA GLY A 62 2.96 -13.86 -3.29
C GLY A 62 2.41 -12.43 -3.41
N ARG A 63 2.84 -11.68 -4.41
CA ARG A 63 2.37 -10.30 -4.65
C ARG A 63 0.89 -10.23 -4.98
N VAL A 64 0.37 -11.11 -5.85
CA VAL A 64 -1.05 -11.17 -6.20
C VAL A 64 -1.89 -11.43 -4.96
N ALA A 65 -1.52 -12.43 -4.16
CA ALA A 65 -2.22 -12.76 -2.91
C ALA A 65 -2.18 -11.61 -1.88
N THR A 66 -1.01 -11.00 -1.65
CA THR A 66 -0.88 -9.82 -0.78
C THR A 66 -1.76 -8.67 -1.25
N THR A 67 -1.67 -8.34 -2.54
CA THR A 67 -2.40 -7.21 -3.14
C THR A 67 -3.91 -7.40 -3.01
N ALA A 68 -4.42 -8.61 -3.22
CA ALA A 68 -5.84 -8.93 -3.09
C ALA A 68 -6.36 -8.75 -1.65
N VAL A 69 -5.59 -9.22 -0.66
CA VAL A 69 -5.94 -9.04 0.76
C VAL A 69 -5.98 -7.56 1.14
N ILE A 70 -5.04 -6.77 0.65
CA ILE A 70 -5.00 -5.32 0.91
C ILE A 70 -6.19 -4.62 0.27
N VAL A 71 -6.52 -4.93 -0.99
CA VAL A 71 -7.71 -4.38 -1.66
C VAL A 71 -8.96 -4.68 -0.84
N ARG A 72 -9.14 -5.93 -0.40
CA ARG A 72 -10.30 -6.29 0.43
C ARG A 72 -10.31 -5.56 1.76
N THR A 73 -9.16 -5.43 2.40
CA THR A 73 -9.03 -4.71 3.68
C THR A 73 -9.48 -3.26 3.54
N LEU A 74 -9.04 -2.57 2.47
CA LEU A 74 -9.46 -1.21 2.16
C LEU A 74 -10.98 -1.15 1.92
N GLU A 75 -11.50 -2.07 1.10
CA GLU A 75 -12.93 -2.17 0.77
C GLU A 75 -13.81 -2.55 1.97
N SER A 76 -13.31 -3.25 3.00
CA SER A 76 -14.11 -3.67 4.15
C SER A 76 -14.04 -2.67 5.30
N ASP A 77 -12.84 -2.25 5.67
CA ASP A 77 -12.58 -1.59 6.96
C ASP A 77 -12.37 -0.08 6.84
N TYR A 78 -12.09 0.38 5.62
CA TYR A 78 -11.77 1.77 5.31
C TYR A 78 -12.80 2.42 4.37
N LYS A 79 -14.01 1.85 4.25
CA LYS A 79 -15.11 2.37 3.40
C LYS A 79 -15.37 3.86 3.60
N ASP A 80 -15.29 4.35 4.84
CA ASP A 80 -15.53 5.76 5.18
C ASP A 80 -14.45 6.73 4.60
N TYR A 81 -13.38 6.20 4.01
CA TYR A 81 -12.23 6.93 3.46
C TYR A 81 -11.95 6.50 2.01
N GLU A 82 -12.99 6.07 1.30
CA GLU A 82 -12.88 5.57 -0.07
C GLU A 82 -12.09 6.51 -0.98
N ASP A 83 -12.36 7.81 -0.88
CA ASP A 83 -11.68 8.88 -1.60
C ASP A 83 -10.14 8.84 -1.48
N LEU A 84 -9.62 8.39 -0.34
CA LEU A 84 -8.19 8.30 -0.08
C LEU A 84 -7.54 7.05 -0.68
N TRP A 85 -8.30 5.98 -0.90
CA TRP A 85 -7.73 4.70 -1.35
C TRP A 85 -8.25 4.19 -2.70
N THR A 86 -9.24 4.85 -3.33
CA THR A 86 -9.79 4.43 -4.64
C THR A 86 -8.69 4.18 -5.67
N ARG A 87 -7.74 5.12 -5.82
CA ARG A 87 -6.63 5.00 -6.78
C ARG A 87 -5.68 3.84 -6.46
N ILE A 88 -5.43 3.59 -5.18
CA ILE A 88 -4.63 2.45 -4.72
C ILE A 88 -5.30 1.16 -5.19
N ARG A 89 -6.61 1.05 -4.94
CA ARG A 89 -7.42 -0.11 -5.28
C ARG A 89 -7.52 -0.32 -6.79
N GLU A 90 -7.73 0.72 -7.57
CA GLU A 90 -7.79 0.62 -9.04
C GLU A 90 -6.52 0.03 -9.63
N LYS A 91 -5.35 0.57 -9.26
CA LYS A 91 -4.04 0.06 -9.71
C LYS A 91 -3.79 -1.37 -9.23
N ALA A 92 -4.15 -1.67 -7.99
CA ALA A 92 -4.00 -3.01 -7.41
C ALA A 92 -4.86 -4.05 -8.15
N VAL A 93 -6.11 -3.70 -8.49
CA VAL A 93 -7.00 -4.56 -9.27
C VAL A 93 -6.48 -4.76 -10.69
N GLU A 94 -5.98 -3.70 -11.34
CA GLU A 94 -5.36 -3.79 -12.67
C GLU A 94 -4.15 -4.73 -12.66
N TYR A 95 -3.27 -4.60 -11.64
CA TYR A 95 -2.15 -5.52 -11.44
C TYR A 95 -2.61 -6.97 -11.37
N ILE A 96 -3.58 -7.28 -10.49
CA ILE A 96 -4.10 -8.63 -10.30
C ILE A 96 -4.66 -9.18 -11.61
N ARG A 97 -5.52 -8.41 -12.29
CA ARG A 97 -6.11 -8.79 -13.59
C ARG A 97 -5.02 -9.09 -14.62
N LYS A 98 -4.02 -8.22 -14.75
CA LYS A 98 -2.90 -8.43 -15.69
C LYS A 98 -2.16 -9.74 -15.44
N GLN A 99 -2.00 -10.15 -14.17
CA GLN A 99 -1.36 -11.44 -13.85
C GLN A 99 -2.27 -12.65 -14.08
N LEU A 100 -3.60 -12.49 -13.96
CA LEU A 100 -4.55 -13.62 -13.93
C LEU A 100 -5.35 -13.82 -15.22
N ILE A 101 -5.50 -12.80 -16.08
CA ILE A 101 -6.13 -12.88 -17.40
C ILE A 101 -5.56 -14.02 -18.25
N PRO A 102 -4.22 -14.24 -18.34
CA PRO A 102 -3.66 -15.33 -19.13
C PRO A 102 -4.11 -16.73 -18.68
N PHE A 103 -4.64 -16.85 -17.45
CA PHE A 103 -5.10 -18.10 -16.85
C PHE A 103 -6.63 -18.18 -16.76
N TYR A 104 -7.37 -17.14 -17.19
CA TYR A 104 -8.82 -17.04 -17.04
C TYR A 104 -9.28 -17.18 -15.57
N LEU A 105 -8.49 -16.65 -14.63
CA LEU A 105 -8.75 -16.78 -13.20
C LEU A 105 -9.17 -15.48 -12.53
N ASP A 106 -9.16 -14.33 -13.20
CA ASP A 106 -9.37 -13.04 -12.56
C ASP A 106 -10.70 -12.95 -11.82
N GLU A 107 -11.82 -13.23 -12.48
CA GLU A 107 -13.15 -13.19 -11.86
C GLU A 107 -13.28 -14.24 -10.74
N GLY A 108 -12.93 -15.50 -11.02
CA GLY A 108 -13.01 -16.57 -10.02
C GLY A 108 -12.07 -16.37 -8.82
N PHE A 109 -10.95 -15.70 -9.01
CA PHE A 109 -10.04 -15.33 -7.93
C PHE A 109 -10.63 -14.20 -7.08
N PHE A 110 -11.21 -13.17 -7.69
CA PHE A 110 -11.86 -12.10 -6.94
C PHE A 110 -13.04 -12.62 -6.12
N GLU A 111 -13.88 -13.47 -6.71
CA GLU A 111 -14.99 -14.13 -6.00
C GLU A 111 -14.48 -14.98 -4.83
N TYR A 112 -13.55 -15.89 -5.08
CA TYR A 112 -12.96 -16.74 -4.03
C TYR A 112 -12.31 -15.91 -2.91
N SER A 113 -11.56 -14.86 -3.28
CA SER A 113 -10.90 -13.99 -2.31
C SER A 113 -11.90 -13.24 -1.43
N ARG A 114 -13.03 -12.80 -2.00
CA ARG A 114 -14.09 -12.10 -1.28
C ARG A 114 -14.79 -13.04 -0.31
N GLU A 115 -15.23 -14.20 -0.77
CA GLU A 115 -15.88 -15.20 0.09
C GLU A 115 -15.00 -15.61 1.26
N MET A 116 -13.73 -15.91 0.98
CA MET A 116 -12.77 -16.35 2.00
C MET A 116 -12.47 -15.24 3.02
N LEU A 117 -12.35 -13.99 2.58
CA LEU A 117 -12.07 -12.85 3.46
C LEU A 117 -13.31 -12.41 4.25
N ASP A 118 -14.50 -12.56 3.70
CA ASP A 118 -15.76 -12.24 4.39
C ASP A 118 -16.03 -13.21 5.56
N GLN A 119 -15.59 -14.46 5.43
CA GLN A 119 -15.64 -15.45 6.52
C GLN A 119 -14.74 -15.09 7.72
N LEU A 120 -13.73 -14.23 7.53
CA LEU A 120 -12.80 -13.86 8.60
C LEU A 120 -13.35 -12.78 9.54
N GLY A 121 -14.46 -12.11 9.18
CA GLY A 121 -15.30 -11.34 10.10
C GLY A 121 -14.53 -10.46 11.10
N GLY A 122 -13.60 -9.64 10.64
CA GLY A 122 -12.76 -8.84 11.54
C GLY A 122 -12.19 -7.60 10.87
N LYS A 123 -12.18 -6.49 11.62
CA LYS A 123 -11.48 -5.27 11.22
C LYS A 123 -9.97 -5.51 11.27
N VAL A 124 -9.29 -5.35 10.16
CA VAL A 124 -7.84 -5.33 10.03
C VAL A 124 -7.36 -3.97 10.53
N CYS A 125 -7.07 -3.90 11.84
CA CYS A 125 -6.28 -2.82 12.40
C CYS A 125 -4.79 -3.15 12.29
N LEU A 126 -3.96 -2.13 12.06
CA LEU A 126 -2.53 -2.21 12.32
C LEU A 126 -2.33 -2.72 13.76
N GLU A 127 -1.45 -3.71 13.97
CA GLU A 127 -1.03 -4.02 15.34
C GLU A 127 -0.45 -2.72 15.95
N PRO A 128 -0.93 -2.30 17.13
CA PRO A 128 -0.48 -1.07 17.76
C PRO A 128 0.94 -1.29 18.29
N ASP A 129 1.94 -1.06 17.45
CA ASP A 129 3.32 -0.89 17.91
C ASP A 129 3.71 0.59 17.84
N THR A 130 4.00 1.09 19.05
CA THR A 130 4.65 2.34 19.46
C THR A 130 5.53 3.02 18.40
N ASN A 131 5.34 4.35 18.26
CA ASN A 131 6.16 5.32 17.53
C ASN A 131 5.95 5.48 16.02
N PHE A 132 4.76 5.90 15.61
CA PHE A 132 4.64 6.80 14.46
C PHE A 132 3.96 8.11 14.90
N TYR A 133 4.72 8.97 15.58
CA TYR A 133 4.43 10.40 15.55
C TYR A 133 4.84 10.90 14.17
N ILE A 134 3.89 10.99 13.25
CA ILE A 134 3.99 11.98 12.18
C ILE A 134 3.42 13.25 12.81
N SER A 135 4.29 14.12 13.32
CA SER A 135 3.85 15.45 13.76
C SER A 135 3.28 16.18 12.55
N GLU A 136 2.01 16.55 12.63
CA GLU A 136 1.32 17.43 11.67
C GLU A 136 1.82 18.89 11.72
N GLU A 137 3.03 19.14 12.22
CA GLU A 137 3.57 20.47 12.52
C GLU A 137 4.53 21.01 11.44
N SER A 138 4.70 20.34 10.29
CA SER A 138 5.63 20.76 9.23
C SER A 138 4.94 21.38 8.00
N LEU A 139 3.70 21.86 8.12
CA LEU A 139 2.97 22.52 7.02
C LEU A 139 2.43 23.89 7.44
N THR A 140 3.27 24.72 8.06
CA THR A 140 3.08 26.18 8.04
C THR A 140 4.40 26.88 8.36
N ASP A 141 4.63 27.96 7.62
CA ASP A 141 5.63 29.02 7.83
C ASP A 141 7.10 28.70 7.51
N GLN A 142 7.48 29.01 6.28
CA GLN A 142 8.64 29.88 6.04
C GLN A 142 8.52 30.60 4.69
N HIS A 143 7.64 31.61 4.67
CA HIS A 143 7.83 32.77 3.81
C HIS A 143 8.54 33.85 4.65
N ASN A 144 9.60 34.44 4.08
CA ASN A 144 10.44 35.52 4.60
C ASN A 144 11.51 35.12 5.63
N ALA A 145 12.79 35.14 5.25
CA ALA A 145 13.61 36.34 5.32
C ALA A 145 15.04 36.05 4.84
N ASN A 146 15.64 37.10 4.33
CA ASN A 146 16.89 37.16 3.59
C ASN A 146 18.11 37.26 4.54
N GLU A 147 19.28 37.03 3.96
CA GLU A 147 20.63 37.51 4.36
C GLU A 147 21.54 36.69 5.30
N ARG A 148 22.61 36.18 4.64
CA ARG A 148 24.06 36.33 4.91
C ARG A 148 24.81 35.25 5.69
N ASN A 149 25.79 34.70 4.94
CA ASN A 149 27.20 34.35 5.29
C ASN A 149 27.43 33.33 6.43
N ASP A 150 28.39 32.42 6.41
CA ASP A 150 29.50 32.09 5.51
C ASP A 150 29.96 30.66 5.84
N ASP A 151 30.74 30.07 4.93
CA ASP A 151 31.66 28.93 5.10
C ASP A 151 31.17 27.46 5.08
N SER A 152 31.33 26.87 3.88
CA SER A 152 32.08 25.62 3.53
C SER A 152 31.64 24.30 4.19
N VAL A 153 31.38 23.18 3.49
CA VAL A 153 32.28 22.45 2.55
C VAL A 153 31.48 21.47 1.65
N GLU A 154 32.01 21.25 0.44
CA GLU A 154 31.88 20.09 -0.47
C GLU A 154 30.56 19.84 -1.25
N SER A 155 30.57 20.30 -2.49
CA SER A 155 29.54 20.15 -3.50
C SER A 155 29.87 18.97 -4.45
N HIS A 156 28.99 17.97 -4.51
CA HIS A 156 28.92 17.08 -5.67
C HIS A 156 27.59 17.29 -6.38
N ARG A 157 27.67 18.11 -7.44
CA ARG A 157 26.59 18.51 -8.33
C ARG A 157 26.08 17.32 -9.16
N VAL A 158 24.76 17.19 -9.22
CA VAL A 158 24.04 16.39 -10.21
C VAL A 158 23.91 17.21 -11.48
N LEU A 159 24.43 16.69 -12.60
CA LEU A 159 24.25 17.26 -13.95
C LEU A 159 22.86 16.90 -14.47
N ILE A 160 22.02 17.90 -14.72
CA ILE A 160 20.78 17.76 -15.48
C ILE A 160 21.08 18.24 -16.91
N HIS A 161 20.92 17.36 -17.90
CA HIS A 161 20.99 17.71 -19.31
C HIS A 161 19.63 18.24 -19.78
N GLU A 162 19.58 19.51 -20.19
CA GLU A 162 18.46 20.07 -20.98
C GLU A 162 18.64 19.74 -22.47
N ALA A 163 17.52 19.48 -23.15
CA ALA A 163 17.45 19.15 -24.58
C ALA A 163 17.44 20.42 -25.45
N PRO A 164 17.95 20.37 -26.70
CA PRO A 164 18.03 21.52 -27.57
C PRO A 164 16.69 21.81 -28.26
N THR A 165 16.30 23.08 -28.30
CA THR A 165 15.35 23.62 -29.28
C THR A 165 16.11 24.10 -30.50
N GLU A 166 15.87 23.46 -31.65
CA GLU A 166 16.28 23.94 -32.97
C GLU A 166 15.16 24.78 -33.58
N ASP A 167 15.54 25.93 -34.17
CA ASP A 167 14.77 26.67 -35.18
C ASP A 167 14.91 26.00 -36.55
#